data_AF-A0A2V5T8E1-F1
#
_entry.id   AF-A0A2V5T8E1-F1
#
_cell.length_a   1.000
_cell.length_b   1.000
_cell.length_c   1.000
_cell.angle_alpha   90.00
_cell.angle_beta   90.00
_cell.angle_gamma   90.00
#
_symmetry.space_group_name_H-M   'P 1'
#
loop_
_entity.id
_entity.type
_entity.pdbx_description
1 polymer ?
#
loop_
_entity_poly.entity_id
_entity_poly.type
_entity_poly.pdbx_seq_one_letter_code
_entity_poly.pdbx_strand_id
1 'polypeptide(L)'
;ILTDNPEFARERFDLALYERDAVAAEHALAVLGALREDTFDAGRGGMQFSRACLQGSLARMKGDAAAAHVAFTVARAQQEEAVRARPDYGPPLCVLGLIDAGLGRKEEALREGRRALELAPMAKDSLDGVDVLYVYAVICAWTGERDLAIEQLETLAKIPAGPSYGDLRLSPNWDSLRGDPRFEKIVASLAPKEVVSK
;
A
#
# COMPACT_ATOMS: atom_id res chain seq x y z
N ILE A 1 -14.87 -5.41 -23.88
CA ILE A 1 -15.56 -4.10 -23.89
C ILE A 1 -15.34 -3.31 -22.59
N LEU A 2 -14.78 -3.88 -21.51
CA LEU A 2 -14.41 -3.15 -20.28
C LEU A 2 -12.93 -2.72 -20.21
N THR A 3 -12.10 -3.01 -21.22
CA THR A 3 -10.64 -2.84 -21.17
C THR A 3 -10.17 -1.39 -21.32
N ASP A 4 -10.98 -0.50 -21.88
CA ASP A 4 -10.57 0.88 -22.22
C ASP A 4 -11.20 1.97 -21.36
N ASN A 5 -12.07 1.65 -20.39
CA ASN A 5 -12.62 2.69 -19.50
C ASN A 5 -11.50 3.23 -18.59
N PRO A 6 -11.10 4.51 -18.68
CA PRO A 6 -10.01 5.07 -17.88
C PRO A 6 -10.31 5.11 -16.38
N GLU A 7 -11.57 5.05 -15.96
CA GLU A 7 -11.96 5.03 -14.53
C GLU A 7 -11.38 3.83 -13.78
N PHE A 8 -11.20 2.68 -14.45
CA PHE A 8 -10.62 1.48 -13.84
C PHE A 8 -9.09 1.41 -13.97
N ALA A 9 -8.43 2.47 -14.44
CA ALA A 9 -6.98 2.45 -14.65
C ALA A 9 -6.24 2.23 -13.32
N ARG A 10 -6.81 2.67 -12.20
CA ARG A 10 -6.21 2.47 -10.89
C ARG A 10 -6.24 1.00 -10.46
N GLU A 11 -7.38 0.34 -10.54
CA GLU A 11 -7.51 -1.07 -10.20
C GLU A 11 -6.69 -1.96 -11.14
N ARG A 12 -6.60 -1.57 -12.43
CA ARG A 12 -5.70 -2.24 -13.38
C ARG A 12 -4.23 -2.10 -13.01
N PHE A 13 -3.83 -0.94 -12.49
CA PHE A 13 -2.47 -0.76 -11.97
C PHE A 13 -2.20 -1.70 -10.79
N ASP A 14 -3.13 -1.76 -9.81
CA ASP A 14 -2.97 -2.64 -8.65
C ASP A 14 -2.96 -4.13 -9.05
N LEU A 15 -3.81 -4.54 -10.00
CA LEU A 15 -3.80 -5.90 -10.57
C LEU A 15 -2.47 -6.21 -11.26
N ALA A 16 -1.95 -5.28 -12.08
CA ALA A 16 -0.67 -5.46 -12.75
C ALA A 16 0.50 -5.61 -11.76
N LEU A 17 0.43 -4.94 -10.60
CA LEU A 17 1.40 -5.16 -9.52
C LEU A 17 1.30 -6.57 -8.92
N TYR A 18 0.09 -7.13 -8.78
CA TYR A 18 -0.08 -8.51 -8.32
C TYR A 18 0.41 -9.53 -9.35
N GLU A 19 0.20 -9.26 -10.64
CA GLU A 19 0.63 -10.13 -11.75
C GLU A 19 2.12 -9.97 -12.09
N ARG A 20 2.80 -8.96 -11.51
CA ARG A 20 4.17 -8.57 -11.85
C ARG A 20 4.33 -8.17 -13.32
N ASP A 21 3.25 -7.67 -13.92
CA ASP A 21 3.25 -7.19 -15.29
C ASP A 21 3.62 -5.70 -15.32
N ALA A 22 4.92 -5.44 -15.50
CA ALA A 22 5.43 -4.08 -15.60
C ALA A 22 4.84 -3.33 -16.80
N VAL A 23 4.55 -4.00 -17.92
CA VAL A 23 4.03 -3.36 -19.14
C VAL A 23 2.59 -2.92 -18.92
N ALA A 24 1.76 -3.79 -18.32
CA ALA A 24 0.39 -3.45 -17.96
C ALA A 24 0.34 -2.32 -16.92
N ALA A 25 1.25 -2.33 -15.93
CA ALA A 25 1.34 -1.27 -14.93
C ALA A 25 1.76 0.08 -15.55
N GLU A 26 2.73 0.08 -16.48
CA GLU A 26 3.13 1.29 -17.23
C GLU A 26 1.98 1.83 -18.08
N HIS A 27 1.25 0.94 -18.76
CA HIS A 27 0.08 1.31 -19.54
C HIS A 27 -1.01 1.93 -18.65
N ALA A 28 -1.31 1.32 -17.49
CA ALA A 28 -2.26 1.86 -16.54
C ALA A 28 -1.84 3.25 -16.01
N LEU A 29 -0.56 3.44 -15.69
CA LEU A 29 -0.02 4.76 -15.30
C LEU A 29 -0.13 5.80 -16.40
N ALA A 30 0.05 5.42 -17.67
CA ALA A 30 -0.12 6.33 -18.79
C ALA A 30 -1.57 6.80 -18.92
N VAL A 31 -2.54 5.91 -18.74
CA VAL A 31 -3.97 6.25 -18.73
C VAL A 31 -4.30 7.17 -17.55
N LEU A 32 -3.81 6.86 -16.34
CA LEU A 32 -3.97 7.73 -15.17
C LEU A 32 -3.36 9.13 -15.40
N GLY A 33 -2.22 9.21 -16.10
CA GLY A 33 -1.59 10.48 -16.45
C GLY A 33 -2.35 11.33 -17.47
N ALA A 34 -3.32 10.76 -18.18
CA ALA A 34 -4.21 11.49 -19.08
C ALA A 34 -5.46 12.04 -18.37
N LEU A 35 -5.72 11.60 -17.13
CA LEU A 35 -6.81 12.12 -16.31
C LEU A 35 -6.45 13.50 -15.73
N ARG A 36 -7.47 14.27 -15.34
CA ARG A 36 -7.30 15.60 -14.70
C ARG A 36 -7.01 15.50 -13.20
N GLU A 37 -6.96 14.29 -12.66
CA GLU A 37 -6.81 14.02 -11.24
C GLU A 37 -5.33 13.90 -10.87
N ASP A 38 -4.94 14.51 -9.75
CA ASP A 38 -3.55 14.48 -9.27
C ASP A 38 -3.28 13.30 -8.33
N THR A 39 -4.34 12.74 -7.72
CA THR A 39 -4.28 11.66 -6.74
C THR A 39 -5.39 10.66 -6.96
N PHE A 40 -5.12 9.40 -6.62
CA PHE A 40 -6.02 8.28 -6.83
C PHE A 40 -6.22 7.48 -5.54
N ASP A 41 -7.46 7.09 -5.26
CA ASP A 41 -7.81 6.19 -4.15
C ASP A 41 -7.26 4.78 -4.42
N ALA A 42 -6.86 4.03 -3.39
CA ALA A 42 -6.33 2.67 -3.52
C ALA A 42 -7.34 1.57 -3.14
N GLY A 43 -8.63 1.88 -3.13
CA GLY A 43 -9.64 1.06 -2.44
C GLY A 43 -9.44 1.05 -0.93
N ARG A 44 -8.71 2.03 -0.39
CA ARG A 44 -8.33 2.18 1.03
C ARG A 44 -8.77 3.56 1.48
N GLY A 45 -9.95 3.62 2.07
CA GLY A 45 -10.70 4.85 2.32
C GLY A 45 -9.83 5.92 2.97
N GLY A 46 -9.89 7.14 2.43
CA GLY A 46 -9.14 8.29 2.95
C GLY A 46 -7.67 8.38 2.51
N MET A 47 -7.11 7.35 1.87
CA MET A 47 -5.74 7.37 1.35
C MET A 47 -5.70 7.69 -0.14
N GLN A 48 -5.06 8.80 -0.45
CA GLN A 48 -4.89 9.30 -1.81
C GLN A 48 -3.42 9.20 -2.20
N PHE A 49 -3.14 8.57 -3.34
CA PHE A 49 -1.79 8.35 -3.82
C PHE A 49 -1.57 9.16 -5.08
N SER A 50 -0.51 9.98 -5.11
CA SER A 50 -0.15 10.69 -6.33
C SER A 50 0.36 9.72 -7.40
N ARG A 51 0.28 10.14 -8.66
CA ARG A 51 0.89 9.37 -9.78
C ARG A 51 2.37 9.09 -9.54
N ALA A 52 3.10 10.02 -8.95
CA ALA A 52 4.52 9.84 -8.62
C ALA A 52 4.73 8.75 -7.56
N CYS A 53 3.83 8.62 -6.57
CA CYS A 53 3.87 7.52 -5.61
C CYS A 53 3.66 6.16 -6.31
N LEU A 54 2.69 6.07 -7.22
CA LEU A 54 2.43 4.84 -7.99
C LEU A 54 3.62 4.48 -8.89
N GLN A 55 4.26 5.47 -9.55
CA GLN A 55 5.50 5.28 -10.30
C GLN A 55 6.63 4.73 -9.41
N GLY A 56 6.76 5.23 -8.19
CA GLY A 56 7.73 4.74 -7.22
C GLY A 56 7.48 3.27 -6.85
N SER A 57 6.22 2.90 -6.61
CA SER A 57 5.83 1.51 -6.31
C SER A 57 6.12 0.56 -7.48
N LEU A 58 5.83 0.98 -8.72
CA LEU A 58 6.17 0.22 -9.92
C LEU A 58 7.69 0.05 -10.07
N ALA A 59 8.45 1.13 -9.91
CA ALA A 59 9.91 1.07 -10.01
C ALA A 59 10.51 0.13 -8.94
N ARG A 60 9.97 0.15 -7.70
CA ARG A 60 10.32 -0.83 -6.66
C ARG A 60 10.02 -2.26 -7.09
N MET A 61 8.83 -2.52 -7.64
CA MET A 61 8.47 -3.86 -8.15
C MET A 61 9.46 -4.34 -9.23
N LYS A 62 9.93 -3.43 -10.09
CA LYS A 62 10.93 -3.72 -11.14
C LYS A 62 12.35 -3.87 -10.61
N GLY A 63 12.60 -3.56 -9.33
CA GLY A 63 13.96 -3.50 -8.75
C GLY A 63 14.78 -2.28 -9.20
N ASP A 64 14.16 -1.29 -9.83
CA ASP A 64 14.83 -0.06 -10.27
C ASP A 64 14.87 0.96 -9.13
N ALA A 65 15.88 0.83 -8.29
CA ALA A 65 16.06 1.68 -7.12
C ALA A 65 16.25 3.17 -7.49
N ALA A 66 16.87 3.47 -8.62
CA ALA A 66 17.11 4.84 -9.07
C ALA A 66 15.80 5.52 -9.49
N ALA A 67 15.01 4.85 -10.34
CA ALA A 67 13.71 5.36 -10.75
C ALA A 67 12.75 5.47 -9.56
N ALA A 68 12.78 4.50 -8.63
CA ALA A 68 11.98 4.55 -7.42
C ALA A 68 12.33 5.77 -6.57
N HIS A 69 13.63 6.03 -6.34
CA HIS A 69 14.07 7.17 -5.56
C HIS A 69 13.63 8.51 -6.17
N VAL A 70 13.75 8.66 -7.49
CA VAL A 70 13.30 9.88 -8.20
C VAL A 70 11.79 10.07 -8.04
N ALA A 71 11.01 9.02 -8.29
CA ALA A 71 9.56 9.09 -8.24
C ALA A 71 9.04 9.37 -6.82
N PHE A 72 9.58 8.69 -5.80
CA PHE A 72 9.19 8.95 -4.41
C PHE A 72 9.63 10.33 -3.91
N THR A 73 10.74 10.89 -4.42
CA THR A 73 11.16 12.25 -4.07
C THR A 73 10.11 13.27 -4.54
N VAL A 74 9.59 13.11 -5.76
CA VAL A 74 8.49 13.94 -6.28
C VAL A 74 7.22 13.73 -5.45
N ALA A 75 6.86 12.46 -5.21
CA ALA A 75 5.67 12.11 -4.43
C ALA A 75 5.70 12.73 -3.02
N ARG A 76 6.86 12.75 -2.38
CA ARG A 76 7.04 13.28 -1.04
C ARG A 76 6.73 14.77 -0.97
N ALA A 77 7.24 15.55 -1.91
CA ALA A 77 6.99 16.99 -1.95
C ALA A 77 5.49 17.30 -2.07
N GLN A 78 4.77 16.55 -2.90
CA GLN A 78 3.32 16.65 -3.04
C GLN A 78 2.60 16.22 -1.73
N GLN A 79 3.04 15.13 -1.12
CA GLN A 79 2.41 14.59 0.07
C GLN A 79 2.58 15.49 1.30
N GLU A 80 3.70 16.19 1.41
CA GLU A 80 3.91 17.19 2.48
C GLU A 80 2.87 18.31 2.44
N GLU A 81 2.34 18.67 1.27
CA GLU A 81 1.26 19.66 1.16
C GLU A 81 -0.06 19.10 1.70
N ALA A 82 -0.38 17.84 1.38
CA ALA A 82 -1.56 17.15 1.90
C ALA A 82 -1.52 17.02 3.43
N VAL A 83 -0.35 16.69 4.00
CA VAL A 83 -0.14 16.65 5.46
C VAL A 83 -0.30 18.04 6.07
N ARG A 84 0.29 19.08 5.47
CA ARG A 84 0.15 20.47 5.95
C ARG A 84 -1.30 20.96 5.94
N ALA A 85 -2.09 20.53 4.96
CA ALA A 85 -3.50 20.91 4.86
C ALA A 85 -4.36 20.30 5.98
N ARG A 86 -4.01 19.11 6.48
CA ARG A 86 -4.75 18.38 7.53
C ARG A 86 -3.79 17.65 8.48
N PRO A 87 -3.07 18.36 9.37
CA PRO A 87 -2.02 17.77 10.21
C PRO A 87 -2.54 16.76 11.25
N ASP A 88 -3.82 16.87 11.62
CA ASP A 88 -4.49 15.96 12.58
C ASP A 88 -5.31 14.87 11.89
N TYR A 89 -5.11 14.64 10.58
CA TYR A 89 -5.74 13.54 9.84
C TYR A 89 -4.69 12.47 9.51
N GLY A 90 -4.90 11.25 10.01
CA GLY A 90 -3.91 10.16 9.92
C GLY A 90 -3.56 9.69 8.49
N PRO A 91 -4.50 9.51 7.56
CA PRO A 91 -4.22 8.89 6.26
C PRO A 91 -3.15 9.62 5.41
N PRO A 92 -3.16 10.96 5.24
CA PRO A 92 -2.08 11.65 4.54
C PRO A 92 -0.70 11.45 5.18
N LEU A 93 -0.62 11.38 6.51
CA LEU A 93 0.62 11.14 7.22
C LEU A 93 1.11 9.70 7.05
N CYS A 94 0.19 8.73 6.97
CA CYS A 94 0.52 7.34 6.69
C CYS A 94 1.11 7.17 5.28
N VAL A 95 0.54 7.84 4.29
CA VAL A 95 1.07 7.85 2.91
C VAL A 95 2.45 8.50 2.85
N LEU A 96 2.69 9.57 3.63
CA LEU A 96 4.04 10.16 3.74
C LEU A 96 5.04 9.13 4.27
N GLY A 97 4.66 8.38 5.32
CA GLY A 97 5.50 7.32 5.87
C GLY A 97 5.82 6.21 4.87
N LEU A 98 4.85 5.83 4.01
CA LEU A 98 5.10 4.86 2.94
C LEU A 98 6.10 5.39 1.90
N ILE A 99 5.97 6.66 1.53
CA ILE A 99 6.90 7.31 0.60
C ILE A 99 8.30 7.38 1.21
N ASP A 100 8.42 7.75 2.48
CA ASP A 100 9.72 7.79 3.18
C ASP A 100 10.33 6.40 3.36
N ALA A 101 9.50 5.34 3.54
CA ALA A 101 9.98 3.95 3.46
C ALA A 101 10.52 3.61 2.07
N GLY A 102 9.83 4.06 1.01
CA GLY A 102 10.27 3.93 -0.38
C GLY A 102 11.62 4.62 -0.66
N LEU A 103 11.90 5.72 0.04
CA LEU A 103 13.16 6.49 -0.04
C LEU A 103 14.28 5.95 0.86
N GLY A 104 14.00 4.94 1.69
CA GLY A 104 14.96 4.41 2.67
C GLY A 104 15.11 5.26 3.93
N ARG A 105 14.21 6.20 4.17
CA ARG A 105 14.14 7.06 5.37
C ARG A 105 13.36 6.35 6.48
N LYS A 106 13.98 5.32 7.01
CA LYS A 106 13.33 4.35 7.91
C LYS A 106 12.76 5.01 9.16
N GLU A 107 13.54 5.84 9.83
CA GLU A 107 13.13 6.44 11.09
C GLU A 107 11.96 7.41 10.89
N GLU A 108 11.98 8.21 9.82
CA GLU A 108 10.86 9.06 9.40
C GLU A 108 9.61 8.23 9.14
N ALA A 109 9.74 7.22 8.28
CA ALA A 109 8.63 6.36 7.87
C ALA A 109 7.90 5.71 9.07
N LEU A 110 8.67 5.18 10.01
CA LEU A 110 8.14 4.55 11.21
C LEU A 110 7.50 5.56 12.18
N ARG A 111 8.06 6.76 12.32
CA ARG A 111 7.48 7.83 13.16
C ARG A 111 6.16 8.31 12.58
N GLU A 112 6.12 8.58 11.28
CA GLU A 112 4.93 9.07 10.57
C GLU A 112 3.81 8.03 10.60
N GLY A 113 4.13 6.76 10.31
CA GLY A 113 3.17 5.67 10.36
C GLY A 113 2.58 5.43 11.76
N ARG A 114 3.39 5.49 12.82
CA ARG A 114 2.88 5.42 14.21
C ARG A 114 1.99 6.59 14.56
N ARG A 115 2.39 7.80 14.18
CA ARG A 115 1.56 8.99 14.42
C ARG A 115 0.24 8.92 13.67
N ALA A 116 0.23 8.36 12.46
CA ALA A 116 -0.99 8.12 11.72
C ALA A 116 -1.94 7.16 12.46
N LEU A 117 -1.42 6.10 13.08
CA LEU A 117 -2.21 5.18 13.91
C LEU A 117 -2.83 5.86 15.15
N GLU A 118 -2.10 6.78 15.78
CA GLU A 118 -2.63 7.58 16.90
C GLU A 118 -3.77 8.50 16.46
N LEU A 119 -3.69 9.07 15.25
CA LEU A 119 -4.67 10.00 14.69
C LEU A 119 -5.88 9.30 14.06
N ALA A 120 -5.76 8.04 13.67
CA ALA A 120 -6.83 7.22 13.10
C ALA A 120 -7.04 5.96 13.95
N PRO A 121 -7.48 6.08 15.21
CA PRO A 121 -7.74 4.92 16.05
C PRO A 121 -8.83 4.06 15.40
N MET A 122 -8.70 2.74 15.55
CA MET A 122 -9.68 1.75 15.09
C MET A 122 -11.00 1.89 15.86
N ALA A 123 -11.82 2.88 15.50
CA ALA A 123 -13.16 3.04 16.01
C ALA A 123 -14.11 2.06 15.30
N LYS A 124 -15.19 1.67 15.98
CA LYS A 124 -16.13 0.59 15.59
C LYS A 124 -16.71 0.73 14.17
N ASP A 125 -16.68 1.93 13.57
CA ASP A 125 -17.26 2.25 12.27
C ASP A 125 -16.31 3.03 11.33
N SER A 126 -14.99 3.04 11.57
CA SER A 126 -14.01 3.74 10.73
C SER A 126 -13.12 2.76 9.95
N LEU A 127 -13.20 2.81 8.62
CA LEU A 127 -12.31 2.05 7.72
C LEU A 127 -10.88 2.61 7.72
N ASP A 128 -10.74 3.93 7.95
CA ASP A 128 -9.44 4.63 7.94
C ASP A 128 -8.42 3.98 8.90
N GLY A 129 -8.86 3.50 10.07
CA GLY A 129 -7.96 2.86 11.05
C GLY A 129 -7.40 1.51 10.58
N VAL A 130 -8.21 0.72 9.86
CA VAL A 130 -7.77 -0.56 9.29
C VAL A 130 -6.78 -0.32 8.16
N ASP A 131 -7.07 0.65 7.30
CA ASP A 131 -6.22 1.01 6.18
C ASP A 131 -4.88 1.60 6.63
N VAL A 132 -4.89 2.47 7.65
CA VAL A 132 -3.67 3.00 8.27
C VAL A 132 -2.82 1.89 8.88
N LEU A 133 -3.44 0.92 9.55
CA LEU A 133 -2.72 -0.25 10.09
C LEU A 133 -2.13 -1.12 8.97
N TYR A 134 -2.87 -1.32 7.88
CA TYR A 134 -2.36 -2.03 6.71
C TYR A 134 -1.14 -1.33 6.10
N VAL A 135 -1.23 -0.03 5.83
CA VAL A 135 -0.09 0.71 5.23
C VAL A 135 1.08 0.80 6.21
N TYR A 136 0.83 0.90 7.52
CA TYR A 136 1.91 0.79 8.51
C TYR A 136 2.61 -0.56 8.48
N ALA A 137 1.88 -1.67 8.30
CA ALA A 137 2.49 -2.98 8.09
C ALA A 137 3.37 -3.01 6.82
N VAL A 138 2.94 -2.37 5.73
CA VAL A 138 3.76 -2.21 4.51
C VAL A 138 5.01 -1.38 4.78
N ILE A 139 4.91 -0.27 5.51
CA ILE A 139 6.05 0.56 5.93
C ILE A 139 7.08 -0.30 6.67
N CYS A 140 6.63 -1.12 7.62
CA CYS A 140 7.50 -2.01 8.38
C CYS A 140 8.20 -3.02 7.47
N ALA A 141 7.45 -3.64 6.54
CA ALA A 141 8.02 -4.59 5.58
C ALA A 141 9.06 -3.94 4.65
N TRP A 142 8.81 -2.72 4.19
CA TRP A 142 9.69 -1.97 3.28
C TRP A 142 10.94 -1.43 3.96
N THR A 143 10.88 -1.17 5.27
CA THR A 143 12.01 -0.71 6.09
C THR A 143 12.80 -1.85 6.73
N GLY A 144 12.43 -3.10 6.45
CA GLY A 144 13.08 -4.30 6.97
C GLY A 144 12.71 -4.66 8.41
N GLU A 145 11.73 -3.97 9.01
CA GLU A 145 11.15 -4.27 10.32
C GLU A 145 10.21 -5.48 10.23
N ARG A 146 10.78 -6.65 9.96
CA ARG A 146 10.04 -7.89 9.68
C ARG A 146 9.12 -8.30 10.82
N ASP A 147 9.63 -8.29 12.05
CA ASP A 147 8.85 -8.72 13.22
C ASP A 147 7.64 -7.82 13.44
N LEU A 148 7.85 -6.51 13.32
CA LEU A 148 6.79 -5.51 13.46
C LEU A 148 5.74 -5.64 12.35
N ALA A 149 6.17 -5.86 11.10
CA ALA A 149 5.25 -6.09 9.98
C ALA A 149 4.36 -7.32 10.22
N ILE A 150 4.95 -8.43 10.68
CA ILE A 150 4.22 -9.67 10.98
C ILE A 150 3.23 -9.45 12.13
N GLU A 151 3.63 -8.76 13.21
CA GLU A 151 2.74 -8.43 14.33
C GLU A 151 1.50 -7.65 13.88
N GLN A 152 1.68 -6.65 13.00
CA GLN A 152 0.55 -5.89 12.46
C GLN A 152 -0.34 -6.77 11.57
N LEU A 153 0.25 -7.65 10.75
CA LEU A 153 -0.49 -8.59 9.90
C LEU A 153 -1.28 -9.62 10.71
N GLU A 154 -0.77 -10.09 11.86
CA GLU A 154 -1.52 -10.97 12.77
C GLU A 154 -2.77 -10.30 13.36
N THR A 155 -2.68 -9.00 13.60
CA THR A 155 -3.82 -8.18 14.05
C THR A 155 -4.82 -8.02 12.91
N LEU A 156 -4.34 -7.59 11.74
CA LEU A 156 -5.15 -7.37 10.54
C LEU A 156 -5.90 -8.63 10.07
N ALA A 157 -5.28 -9.81 10.17
CA ALA A 157 -5.90 -11.07 9.77
C ALA A 157 -7.14 -11.45 10.61
N LYS A 158 -7.33 -10.83 11.78
CA LYS A 158 -8.48 -11.06 12.68
C LYS A 158 -9.59 -10.04 12.47
N ILE A 159 -9.34 -8.98 11.70
CA ILE A 159 -10.25 -7.85 11.52
C ILE A 159 -11.06 -8.04 10.23
N PRO A 160 -12.40 -7.89 10.27
CA PRO A 160 -13.20 -7.81 9.04
C PRO A 160 -12.69 -6.69 8.13
N ALA A 161 -12.61 -6.94 6.81
CA ALA A 161 -11.98 -6.03 5.83
C ALA A 161 -10.46 -5.82 6.00
N GLY A 162 -9.77 -6.70 6.73
CA GLY A 162 -8.31 -6.85 6.64
C GLY A 162 -7.84 -7.36 5.27
N PRO A 163 -6.52 -7.58 5.09
CA PRO A 163 -5.96 -8.05 3.83
C PRO A 163 -6.52 -9.42 3.46
N SER A 164 -6.78 -9.62 2.17
CA SER A 164 -7.26 -10.91 1.66
C SER A 164 -6.10 -11.91 1.51
N TYR A 165 -6.44 -13.20 1.38
CA TYR A 165 -5.48 -14.22 0.98
C TYR A 165 -4.70 -13.86 -0.28
N GLY A 166 -5.42 -13.35 -1.31
CA GLY A 166 -4.83 -12.98 -2.59
C GLY A 166 -3.85 -11.81 -2.45
N ASP A 167 -4.20 -10.80 -1.65
CA ASP A 167 -3.32 -9.66 -1.39
C ASP A 167 -2.01 -10.10 -0.71
N LEU A 168 -2.07 -10.84 0.40
CA LEU A 168 -0.85 -11.31 1.06
C LEU A 168 -0.04 -12.25 0.17
N ARG A 169 -0.70 -13.09 -0.64
CA ARG A 169 -0.03 -14.04 -1.52
C ARG A 169 0.63 -13.37 -2.73
N LEU A 170 0.06 -12.32 -3.32
CA LEU A 170 0.50 -11.78 -4.61
C LEU A 170 1.22 -10.44 -4.52
N SER A 171 0.86 -9.60 -3.55
CA SER A 171 1.33 -8.22 -3.46
C SER A 171 2.86 -8.12 -3.33
N PRO A 172 3.52 -7.20 -4.07
CA PRO A 172 4.94 -6.88 -3.91
C PRO A 172 5.32 -6.39 -2.53
N ASN A 173 4.34 -5.85 -1.79
CA ASN A 173 4.58 -5.24 -0.49
C ASN A 173 5.17 -6.21 0.53
N TRP A 174 4.89 -7.51 0.34
CA TRP A 174 5.22 -8.57 1.29
C TRP A 174 6.41 -9.42 0.87
N ASP A 175 7.09 -9.08 -0.24
CA ASP A 175 8.17 -9.92 -0.79
C ASP A 175 9.30 -10.16 0.22
N SER A 176 9.60 -9.19 1.09
CA SER A 176 10.63 -9.31 2.14
C SER A 176 10.23 -10.24 3.31
N LEU A 177 8.96 -10.61 3.40
CA LEU A 177 8.40 -11.49 4.44
C LEU A 177 8.24 -12.94 3.96
N ARG A 178 8.27 -13.18 2.63
CA ARG A 178 8.11 -14.52 2.05
C ARG A 178 9.21 -15.46 2.55
N GLY A 179 8.81 -16.66 2.95
CA GLY A 179 9.71 -17.63 3.57
C GLY A 179 9.86 -17.50 5.09
N ASP A 180 9.31 -16.47 5.74
CA ASP A 180 9.16 -16.45 7.20
C ASP A 180 7.97 -17.36 7.59
N PRO A 181 8.17 -18.41 8.41
CA PRO A 181 7.08 -19.34 8.77
C PRO A 181 5.87 -18.68 9.43
N ARG A 182 6.05 -17.55 10.13
CA ARG A 182 4.96 -16.81 10.77
C ARG A 182 4.10 -16.12 9.72
N PHE A 183 4.73 -15.49 8.72
CA PHE A 183 4.01 -14.88 7.59
C PHE A 183 3.24 -15.94 6.80
N GLU A 184 3.87 -17.06 6.45
CA GLU A 184 3.19 -18.15 5.72
C GLU A 184 2.00 -18.73 6.49
N LYS A 185 2.07 -18.79 7.82
CA LYS A 185 0.95 -19.19 8.67
C LYS A 185 -0.21 -18.20 8.60
N ILE A 186 0.06 -16.89 8.56
CA ILE A 186 -0.98 -15.87 8.40
C ILE A 186 -1.68 -16.05 7.05
N VAL A 187 -0.89 -16.16 5.97
CA VAL A 187 -1.39 -16.41 4.61
C VAL A 187 -2.28 -17.66 4.57
N ALA A 188 -1.80 -18.78 5.13
CA ALA A 188 -2.56 -20.03 5.16
C ALA A 188 -3.88 -19.90 5.94
N SER A 189 -3.91 -19.11 7.03
CA SER A 189 -5.12 -18.96 7.83
C SER A 189 -6.24 -18.20 7.12
N LEU A 190 -5.89 -17.38 6.12
CA LEU A 190 -6.82 -16.62 5.28
C LEU A 190 -7.24 -17.37 4.01
N ALA A 191 -6.64 -18.53 3.71
CA ALA A 191 -6.94 -19.28 2.51
C ALA A 191 -8.43 -19.67 2.45
N PRO A 192 -9.04 -19.69 1.24
CA PRO A 192 -10.41 -20.16 1.07
C PRO A 192 -10.57 -21.54 1.69
N LYS A 193 -11.58 -21.72 2.55
CA LYS A 193 -11.91 -23.04 3.07
C LYS A 193 -12.48 -23.87 1.93
N GLU A 194 -12.00 -25.09 1.76
CA GLU A 194 -12.60 -26.03 0.82
C GLU A 194 -14.08 -26.19 1.18
N VAL A 195 -14.94 -25.79 0.25
CA VAL A 195 -16.36 -26.09 0.35
C VAL A 195 -16.50 -27.55 -0.03
N VAL A 196 -16.55 -28.43 0.97
CA VAL A 196 -16.94 -29.83 0.74
C VAL A 196 -18.39 -29.80 0.26
N SER A 197 -18.60 -29.86 -1.05
CA SER A 197 -19.91 -30.06 -1.64
C SER A 197 -20.49 -31.37 -1.11
N LYS A 198 -21.60 -31.29 -0.36
CA LYS A 198 -22.43 -32.46 -0.04
C LYS A 198 -23.39 -32.75 -1.17
#